data_AF-A0A661FAQ6-F1
#
_entry.id   AF-A0A661FAQ6-F1
#
_cell.length_a   1.000
_cell.length_b   1.000
_cell.length_c   1.000
_cell.angle_alpha   90.00
_cell.angle_beta   90.00
_cell.angle_gamma   90.00
#
_symmetry.space_group_name_H-M   'P 1'
#
loop_
_entity.id
_entity.type
_entity.pdbx_description
1 polymer ?
#
loop_
_entity_poly.entity_id
_entity_poly.type
_entity_poly.pdbx_seq_one_letter_code
_entity_poly.pdbx_strand_id
1 'polypeptide(L)'
;MSELKLALKLLYRDGRSGELTILVLALIIAVTSSTAIALFADRLQQTMGRQAADFLAADMVISSSSPIPTNWQSKAAELQLKQSSTTEFSSVLMENEAL
;
A
#
# COMPACT_ATOMS: atom_id res chain seq x y z
N MET A 1 -35.22 -13.40 -15.90
CA MET A 1 -35.30 -12.33 -14.87
C MET A 1 -36.15 -12.71 -13.64
N SER A 2 -37.07 -13.68 -13.71
CA SER A 2 -37.86 -14.17 -12.55
C SER A 2 -37.05 -14.99 -11.55
N GLU A 3 -36.10 -15.81 -12.03
CA GLU A 3 -35.24 -16.67 -11.21
C GLU A 3 -34.42 -15.87 -10.19
N LEU A 4 -33.78 -14.78 -10.63
CA LEU A 4 -32.99 -13.91 -9.75
C LEU A 4 -33.84 -13.27 -8.63
N LYS A 5 -35.09 -12.93 -8.96
CA LYS A 5 -36.05 -12.34 -8.02
C LYS A 5 -36.54 -13.37 -6.99
N LEU A 6 -36.70 -14.64 -7.39
CA LEU A 6 -37.00 -15.76 -6.49
C LEU A 6 -35.81 -16.05 -5.57
N ALA A 7 -34.58 -16.09 -6.11
CA ALA A 7 -33.36 -16.31 -5.33
C ALA A 7 -33.15 -15.20 -4.27
N LEU A 8 -33.30 -13.92 -4.64
CA LEU A 8 -33.22 -12.81 -3.68
C LEU A 8 -34.30 -12.89 -2.60
N LYS A 9 -35.52 -13.31 -2.95
CA LYS A 9 -36.64 -13.43 -2.00
C LYS A 9 -36.41 -14.57 -1.00
N LEU A 10 -35.87 -15.70 -1.47
CA LEU A 10 -35.48 -16.81 -0.61
C LEU A 10 -34.33 -16.42 0.32
N LEU A 11 -33.31 -15.73 -0.21
CA LEU A 11 -32.18 -15.22 0.58
C LEU A 11 -32.64 -14.21 1.65
N TYR A 12 -33.54 -13.28 1.32
CA TYR A 12 -34.08 -12.32 2.28
C TYR A 12 -34.93 -13.01 3.38
N ARG A 13 -35.66 -14.07 3.01
CA ARG A 13 -36.45 -14.86 3.96
C ARG A 13 -35.55 -15.62 4.92
N ASP A 14 -34.50 -16.26 4.42
CA ASP A 14 -33.51 -16.98 5.25
C ASP A 14 -32.67 -16.01 6.08
N GLY A 15 -32.35 -14.82 5.55
CA GLY A 15 -31.70 -13.76 6.33
C GLY A 15 -32.48 -13.31 7.55
N ARG A 16 -33.81 -13.43 7.52
CA ARG A 16 -34.69 -13.09 8.65
C ARG A 16 -34.67 -14.14 9.77
N SER A 17 -34.14 -15.35 9.54
CA SER A 17 -33.94 -16.36 10.59
C SER A 17 -32.75 -16.06 11.51
N GLY A 18 -31.91 -15.08 11.15
CA GLY A 18 -30.75 -14.61 11.95
C GLY A 18 -29.45 -15.37 11.68
N GLU A 19 -29.51 -16.57 11.12
CA GLU A 19 -28.32 -17.40 10.86
C GLU A 19 -27.42 -16.79 9.77
N LEU A 20 -28.01 -16.27 8.69
CA LEU A 20 -27.28 -15.61 7.61
C LEU A 20 -26.55 -14.35 8.10
N THR A 21 -27.14 -13.60 9.04
CA THR A 21 -26.55 -12.37 9.59
C THR A 21 -25.26 -12.68 10.35
N ILE A 22 -25.22 -13.80 11.09
CA ILE A 22 -24.02 -14.23 11.82
C ILE A 22 -22.91 -14.61 10.84
N LEU A 23 -23.23 -15.35 9.78
CA LEU A 23 -22.26 -15.72 8.74
C LEU A 23 -21.70 -14.49 8.02
N VAL A 24 -22.56 -13.53 7.68
CA VAL A 24 -22.14 -12.27 7.04
C VAL A 24 -21.25 -11.46 7.99
N LEU A 25 -21.61 -11.35 9.28
CA LEU A 25 -20.76 -10.67 10.26
C LEU A 25 -19.41 -11.36 10.43
N ALA A 26 -19.39 -12.69 10.52
CA ALA A 26 -18.15 -13.46 10.59
C ALA A 26 -17.26 -13.22 9.36
N LEU A 27 -17.86 -13.18 8.16
CA LEU A 27 -17.15 -12.88 6.93
C LEU A 27 -16.59 -11.45 6.91
N ILE A 28 -17.39 -10.46 7.31
CA ILE A 28 -16.96 -9.06 7.42
C ILE A 28 -15.77 -8.96 8.38
N ILE A 29 -15.86 -9.57 9.55
CA ILE A 29 -14.79 -9.57 10.55
C ILE A 29 -13.53 -10.22 9.98
N ALA A 30 -13.66 -11.37 9.32
CA ALA A 30 -12.53 -12.11 8.75
C ALA A 30 -11.80 -11.29 7.68
N VAL A 31 -12.54 -10.76 6.69
CA VAL A 31 -11.97 -9.97 5.60
C VAL A 31 -11.37 -8.68 6.13
N THR A 32 -12.10 -7.93 6.96
CA THR A 32 -11.63 -6.67 7.54
C THR A 32 -10.36 -6.87 8.37
N SER A 33 -10.32 -7.92 9.19
CA SER A 33 -9.13 -8.22 10.02
C SER A 33 -7.93 -8.59 9.15
N SER A 34 -8.11 -9.44 8.13
CA SER A 34 -7.03 -9.81 7.22
C SER A 34 -6.48 -8.60 6.47
N THR A 35 -7.36 -7.75 5.93
CA THR A 35 -6.97 -6.51 5.24
C THR A 35 -6.25 -5.54 6.19
N ALA A 36 -6.76 -5.35 7.41
CA ALA A 36 -6.14 -4.47 8.39
C ALA A 36 -4.72 -4.94 8.77
N ILE A 37 -4.54 -6.25 8.96
CA ILE A 37 -3.21 -6.84 9.25
C ILE A 37 -2.26 -6.63 8.07
N ALA A 38 -2.71 -6.85 6.83
CA ALA A 38 -1.88 -6.65 5.65
C ALA A 38 -1.44 -5.18 5.49
N LEU A 39 -2.37 -4.24 5.62
CA LEU A 39 -2.07 -2.80 5.57
C LEU A 39 -1.15 -2.36 6.72
N PHE A 40 -1.35 -2.93 7.92
CA PHE A 40 -0.49 -2.65 9.06
C PHE A 40 0.94 -3.18 8.83
N ALA A 41 1.08 -4.40 8.32
CA ALA A 41 2.37 -5.00 8.00
C ALA A 41 3.12 -4.18 6.92
N ASP A 42 2.44 -3.73 5.87
CA ASP A 42 3.03 -2.88 4.84
C ASP A 42 3.52 -1.54 5.42
N ARG A 43 2.69 -0.87 6.24
CA ARG A 43 3.09 0.36 6.93
C ARG A 43 4.27 0.14 7.88
N LEU A 44 4.28 -0.98 8.60
CA LEU A 44 5.37 -1.34 9.50
C LEU A 44 6.66 -1.55 8.69
N GLN A 45 6.61 -2.30 7.60
CA GLN A 45 7.75 -2.56 6.73
C GLN A 45 8.30 -1.26 6.11
N GLN A 46 7.44 -0.37 5.63
CA GLN A 46 7.85 0.92 5.09
C GLN A 46 8.50 1.82 6.16
N THR A 47 7.93 1.85 7.36
CA THR A 47 8.43 2.68 8.46
C THR A 47 9.75 2.13 8.99
N MET A 48 9.85 0.82 9.20
CA MET A 48 11.08 0.15 9.60
C MET A 48 12.17 0.27 8.53
N GLY A 49 11.83 0.18 7.25
CA GLY A 49 12.78 0.41 6.16
C GLY A 49 13.39 1.81 6.19
N ARG A 50 12.57 2.84 6.42
CA ARG A 50 13.06 4.22 6.60
C ARG A 50 13.88 4.39 7.87
N GLN A 51 13.40 3.86 9.00
CA GLN A 51 14.12 3.94 10.28
C GLN A 51 15.45 3.18 10.25
N ALA A 52 15.52 2.05 9.55
CA ALA A 52 16.78 1.33 9.34
C ALA A 52 17.74 2.14 8.48
N ALA A 53 17.27 2.81 7.42
CA ALA A 53 18.10 3.72 6.61
C ALA A 53 18.63 4.91 7.44
N ASP A 54 17.76 5.51 8.26
CA ASP A 54 18.14 6.60 9.18
C ASP A 54 19.13 6.12 10.26
N PHE A 55 18.90 4.94 10.84
CA PHE A 55 19.76 4.34 11.88
C PHE A 55 21.11 3.88 11.34
N LEU A 56 21.16 3.41 10.08
CA LEU A 56 22.41 3.09 9.39
C LEU A 56 23.24 4.34 9.07
N ALA A 57 22.77 5.55 9.41
CA ALA A 57 23.40 6.82 9.09
C ALA A 57 23.71 6.92 7.59
N ALA A 58 22.85 6.36 6.75
CA ALA A 58 22.96 6.45 5.30
C ALA A 58 22.46 7.84 4.86
N ASP A 59 23.32 8.82 5.13
CA ASP A 59 23.47 10.13 4.47
C ASP A 59 22.24 10.72 3.76
N MET A 60 21.75 11.83 4.32
CA MET A 60 20.92 12.87 3.69
C MET A 60 20.63 12.67 2.19
N VAL A 61 19.55 11.96 1.87
CA VAL A 61 19.15 11.69 0.47
C VAL A 61 18.29 12.84 -0.06
N ILE A 62 18.79 13.54 -1.08
CA ILE A 62 18.00 14.50 -1.85
C ILE A 62 17.33 13.73 -2.99
N SER A 63 16.01 13.57 -2.91
CA SER A 63 15.20 12.99 -3.99
C SER A 63 14.36 14.09 -4.67
N SER A 64 14.32 14.07 -6.00
CA SER A 64 13.45 14.95 -6.79
C SER A 64 12.95 14.18 -8.01
N SER A 65 11.71 14.44 -8.40
CA SER A 65 11.14 13.94 -9.65
C SER A 65 11.69 14.67 -10.89
N SER A 66 12.36 15.81 -10.67
CA SER A 66 13.04 16.59 -11.71
C SER A 66 14.56 16.47 -11.54
N PRO A 67 15.36 16.76 -12.59
CA PRO A 67 16.82 16.74 -12.48
C PRO A 67 17.29 17.60 -11.30
N ILE A 68 18.06 17.00 -10.38
CA ILE A 68 18.59 17.72 -9.22
C ILE A 68 19.55 18.79 -9.72
N PRO A 69 19.39 20.07 -9.32
CA PRO A 69 20.25 21.13 -9.81
C PRO A 69 21.71 20.92 -9.35
N THR A 70 22.66 21.25 -10.22
CA THR A 70 24.10 20.99 -10.02
C THR A 70 24.70 21.73 -8.83
N ASN A 71 24.02 22.78 -8.33
CA ASN A 71 24.45 23.53 -7.16
C ASN A 71 24.63 22.64 -5.91
N TRP A 72 23.81 21.61 -5.75
CA TRP A 72 23.90 20.67 -4.62
C TRP A 72 25.15 19.80 -4.70
N GLN A 73 25.51 19.33 -5.91
CA GLN A 73 26.72 18.55 -6.14
C GLN A 73 27.97 19.40 -5.90
N SER A 74 27.96 20.66 -6.36
CA SER A 74 29.04 21.62 -6.10
C SER A 74 29.19 21.92 -4.61
N LYS A 75 28.08 22.10 -3.88
CA LYS A 75 28.12 22.34 -2.43
C LYS A 75 28.60 21.11 -1.65
N ALA A 76 28.18 19.91 -2.05
CA ALA A 76 28.65 18.66 -1.45
C ALA A 76 30.15 18.43 -1.70
N ALA A 77 30.65 18.82 -2.88
CA ALA A 77 32.08 18.78 -3.19
C ALA A 77 32.88 19.80 -2.35
N GLU A 78 32.36 21.03 -2.16
CA GLU A 78 32.95 22.04 -1.29
C GLU A 78 33.05 21.55 0.17
N LEU A 79 32.02 20.83 0.63
CA LEU A 79 31.95 20.26 1.98
C LEU A 79 32.70 18.92 2.13
N GLN A 80 33.36 18.43 1.07
CA GLN A 80 34.09 17.15 1.05
C GLN A 80 33.24 15.93 1.45
N LEU A 81 31.94 15.98 1.16
CA LEU A 81 31.01 14.89 1.47
C LEU A 81 31.11 13.77 0.41
N LYS A 82 30.91 12.52 0.84
CA LYS A 82 30.75 11.38 -0.07
C LYS A 82 29.38 11.47 -0.74
N GLN A 83 29.34 11.31 -2.06
CA GLN A 83 28.14 11.47 -2.86
C GLN A 83 27.80 10.14 -3.56
N SER A 84 26.52 9.76 -3.54
CA SER A 84 25.99 8.64 -4.33
C SER A 84 24.77 9.12 -5.11
N SER A 85 24.71 8.79 -6.41
CA SER A 85 23.60 9.16 -7.28
C SER A 85 22.87 7.90 -7.72
N THR A 86 21.56 7.84 -7.43
CA THR A 86 20.68 6.73 -7.81
C THR A 86 19.52 7.30 -8.63
N THR A 87 19.21 6.66 -9.76
CA THR A 87 18.04 6.98 -10.57
C THR A 87 17.04 5.85 -10.45
N GLU A 88 15.83 6.15 -10.00
CA GLU A 88 14.73 5.19 -9.91
C GLU A 88 13.72 5.47 -11.03
N PHE A 89 13.34 4.42 -11.75
CA PHE A 89 12.30 4.49 -12.77
C PHE A 89 11.31 3.35 -12.54
N SER A 90 10.01 3.63 -12.65
CA SER A 90 8.98 2.59 -12.54
C SER A 90 9.13 1.65 -13.73
N SER A 91 9.60 0.42 -13.48
CA SER A 91 9.79 -0.59 -14.52
C SER A 91 8.49 -1.32 -14.92
N VAL A 92 7.39 -1.07 -14.20
CA VAL A 92 6.09 -1.70 -14.42
C VAL A 92 5.06 -0.64 -14.80
N LEU A 93 4.59 -0.71 -16.05
CA LEU A 93 3.34 -0.11 -16.48
C LEU A 93 2.22 -1.02 -15.98
N MET A 94 1.52 -0.59 -14.92
CA MET A 94 0.31 -1.28 -14.48
C MET A 94 -0.82 -0.86 -15.41
N GLU A 95 -1.06 -1.65 -16.46
CA GLU A 95 -2.28 -1.57 -17.25
C GLU A 95 -3.43 -1.94 -16.32
N ASN A 96 -4.37 -1.00 -16.17
CA ASN A 96 -5.55 -1.12 -15.34
C ASN A 96 -6.35 -2.37 -15.76
N GLU A 97 -6.22 -3.48 -15.03
CA GLU A 97 -7.15 -4.62 -15.14
C GLU A 97 -8.51 -4.19 -14.60
N ALA A 98 -9.27 -3.51 -15.47
CA ALA A 98 -10.71 -3.42 -15.39
C ALA A 98 -11.29 -4.61 -16.16
N LEU A 99 -11.68 -5.66 -15.44
CA LEU A 99 -12.76 -6.58 -15.81
C LEU A 99 -13.60 -6.92 -14.59
#